data_AF-A0A4R3ZVQ7-F1
#
_entry.id   AF-A0A4R3ZVQ7-F1
#
_cell.length_a   1.000
_cell.length_b   1.000
_cell.length_c   1.000
_cell.angle_alpha   90.00
_cell.angle_beta   90.00
_cell.angle_gamma   90.00
#
_symmetry.space_group_name_H-M   'P 1'
#
loop_
_entity.id
_entity.type
_entity.pdbx_description
1 polymer ?
#
loop_
_entity_poly.entity_id
_entity_poly.type
_entity_poly.pdbx_seq_one_letter_code
_entity_poly.pdbx_strand_id
1 'polypeptide(L)'
;MEKDFPAYGRTMRRLLGIRSEQAIELFHQTISMKAVGDLNDFVRVHMLEPADADEKVDKILAHFEDLTKAHEAVQRARAQLDLLGPLVESAQKYDAAVAARTSLQEESVAVRPFFADLRIALRTAERERLRAEIAGATADLERIRGEQAALTVERDELIEAKARAGGDRIGELEREAREARAAAEDRRRRRQGFDATVTNAGLGEVSDAGGFASLATEVERRRAELEAEAAEIQERHRAAVLDHGRRNTERREIAEELEELASRRSNLPREQLQVRAELCADLGMNEDELPFAGELLDVAEENAVWRGAAERVLRGFALSLLVPQGRYADVAGWVNGRHLTARHGDGSRVGVRLDYLRVPERHVALQRPDAAGLLLADTIEIAETPWRDYLRTELYRRADHRCAESIEEFRAADRAVTREGRCARGSTTSRTTGGAWTTPAAG
;
A
#
# COMPACT_ATOMS: atom_id res chain seq x y z
N MET A 1 48.43 89.01 181.99
CA MET A 1 49.61 89.49 181.26
C MET A 1 49.93 88.40 180.25
N GLU A 2 50.00 88.62 178.95
CA GLU A 2 50.31 89.85 178.20
C GLU A 2 49.19 90.23 177.22
N LYS A 3 49.13 91.53 176.90
CA LYS A 3 47.91 92.27 176.52
C LYS A 3 47.58 92.14 175.03
N ASP A 4 46.63 91.29 174.69
CA ASP A 4 46.16 91.12 173.31
C ASP A 4 44.90 92.00 173.05
N PHE A 5 45.13 93.32 172.94
CA PHE A 5 44.09 94.28 172.52
C PHE A 5 43.52 94.01 171.10
N PRO A 6 44.30 93.52 170.10
CA PRO A 6 43.78 93.23 168.76
C PRO A 6 42.71 92.12 168.71
N ALA A 7 42.84 91.09 169.55
CA ALA A 7 41.86 90.02 169.65
C ALA A 7 40.55 90.51 170.30
N TYR A 8 40.67 91.36 171.32
CA TYR A 8 39.54 92.06 171.93
C TYR A 8 38.84 92.99 170.92
N GLY A 9 39.61 93.79 170.16
CA GLY A 9 39.08 94.72 169.16
C GLY A 9 38.29 94.05 168.03
N ARG A 10 38.76 92.89 167.53
CA ARG A 10 38.00 92.09 166.54
C ARG A 10 36.69 91.55 167.11
N THR A 11 36.69 91.05 168.34
CA THR A 11 35.48 90.50 168.98
C THR A 11 34.46 91.60 169.27
N MET A 12 34.93 92.76 169.75
CA MET A 12 34.12 93.97 169.96
C MET A 12 33.51 94.49 168.66
N ARG A 13 34.30 94.60 167.57
CA ARG A 13 33.82 95.02 166.24
C ARG A 13 32.69 94.14 165.72
N ARG A 14 32.82 92.83 165.93
CA ARG A 14 31.82 91.85 165.48
C ARG A 14 30.53 91.94 166.30
N LEU A 15 30.61 92.15 167.61
CA LEU A 15 29.44 92.34 168.48
C LEU A 15 28.70 93.67 168.23
N LEU A 16 29.42 94.73 167.82
CA LEU A 16 28.86 96.07 167.56
C LEU A 16 28.55 96.36 166.07
N GLY A 17 28.86 95.43 165.15
CA GLY A 17 28.51 95.53 163.72
C GLY A 17 29.41 96.41 162.84
N ILE A 18 30.68 96.66 163.23
CA ILE A 18 31.59 97.58 162.52
C ILE A 18 32.52 96.82 161.53
N ARG A 19 32.41 97.08 160.21
CA ARG A 19 33.11 96.32 159.14
C ARG A 19 34.58 96.67 158.92
N SER A 20 34.95 97.96 158.92
CA SER A 20 36.33 98.42 158.64
C SER A 20 37.09 98.71 159.94
N GLU A 21 38.39 98.43 159.96
CA GLU A 21 39.30 98.76 161.07
C GLU A 21 39.47 100.27 161.22
N GLN A 22 39.58 100.96 160.09
CA GLN A 22 39.65 102.42 160.02
C GLN A 22 38.42 103.11 160.63
N ALA A 23 37.27 102.43 160.71
CA ALA A 23 36.08 103.00 161.35
C ALA A 23 36.23 103.15 162.88
N ILE A 24 37.04 102.31 163.54
CA ILE A 24 37.35 102.44 164.98
C ILE A 24 38.38 103.54 165.21
N GLU A 25 39.38 103.68 164.33
CA GLU A 25 40.32 104.81 164.36
C GLU A 25 39.57 106.13 164.18
N LEU A 26 38.63 106.19 163.22
CA LEU A 26 37.73 107.32 163.04
C LEU A 26 36.95 107.64 164.33
N PHE A 27 36.36 106.65 165.01
CA PHE A 27 35.60 106.89 166.24
C PHE A 27 36.49 107.43 167.39
N HIS A 28 37.71 106.90 167.51
CA HIS A 28 38.70 107.39 168.47
C HIS A 28 39.14 108.84 168.16
N GLN A 29 39.27 109.17 166.87
CA GLN A 29 39.62 110.52 166.41
C GLN A 29 38.45 111.50 166.54
N THR A 30 37.19 111.03 166.44
CA THR A 30 35.98 111.84 166.67
C THR A 30 35.74 112.15 168.16
N ILE A 31 36.09 111.25 169.09
CA ILE A 31 35.96 111.49 170.55
C ILE A 31 37.07 112.41 171.06
N SER A 32 38.26 112.36 170.45
CA SER A 32 39.40 113.21 170.81
C SER A 32 39.35 114.56 170.04
N MET A 33 38.32 115.36 170.33
CA MET A 33 38.14 116.68 169.71
C MET A 33 39.18 117.69 170.21
N LYS A 34 40.14 118.05 169.35
CA LYS A 34 40.76 119.38 169.36
C LYS A 34 41.17 119.80 167.94
N ALA A 35 40.29 120.60 167.32
CA ALA A 35 40.46 121.44 166.13
C ALA A 35 40.92 120.76 164.82
N VAL A 36 39.95 120.62 163.91
CA VAL A 36 40.07 120.15 162.51
C VAL A 36 40.48 121.30 161.59
N GLY A 37 41.38 121.02 160.65
CA GLY A 37 41.63 121.84 159.45
C GLY A 37 41.53 120.98 158.19
N ASP A 38 40.55 121.29 157.35
CA ASP A 38 40.24 120.81 155.99
C ASP A 38 39.71 119.36 155.79
N LEU A 39 38.49 119.28 155.26
CA LEU A 39 37.69 118.08 155.04
C LEU A 39 37.98 117.43 153.67
N ASN A 40 38.48 118.19 152.69
CA ASN A 40 38.65 117.69 151.33
C ASN A 40 39.85 116.75 151.20
N ASP A 41 40.97 117.07 151.84
CA ASP A 41 42.14 116.19 151.86
C ASP A 41 41.86 114.88 152.61
N PHE A 42 41.02 114.92 153.64
CA PHE A 42 40.58 113.72 154.33
C PHE A 42 39.83 112.76 153.40
N VAL A 43 38.92 113.27 152.56
CA VAL A 43 38.16 112.42 151.62
C VAL A 43 39.07 111.92 150.48
N ARG A 44 39.99 112.74 149.97
CA ARG A 44 40.86 112.34 148.85
C ARG A 44 41.91 111.29 149.24
N VAL A 45 42.46 111.39 150.45
CA VAL A 45 43.50 110.46 150.94
C VAL A 45 42.88 109.18 151.49
N HIS A 46 41.71 109.25 152.15
CA HIS A 46 41.13 108.11 152.83
C HIS A 46 39.91 107.46 152.14
N MET A 47 39.36 108.04 151.07
CA MET A 47 38.15 107.48 150.41
C MET A 47 38.26 107.21 148.89
N LEU A 48 39.40 107.44 148.22
CA LEU A 48 39.54 107.19 146.77
C LEU A 48 40.89 106.53 146.42
N GLU A 49 40.86 105.35 145.77
CA GLU A 49 42.03 104.65 145.21
C GLU A 49 42.45 105.25 143.84
N PRO A 50 43.76 105.35 143.49
CA PRO A 50 44.20 105.80 142.17
C PRO A 50 43.93 104.74 141.07
N ALA A 51 43.59 105.16 139.85
CA ALA A 51 43.35 104.26 138.71
C ALA A 51 44.21 104.63 137.47
N ASP A 52 44.93 103.65 136.91
CA ASP A 52 45.78 103.76 135.70
C ASP A 52 44.95 103.63 134.39
N ALA A 53 44.99 104.64 133.52
CA ALA A 53 44.21 104.70 132.26
C ALA A 53 45.03 104.40 130.99
N ASP A 54 46.34 104.69 130.98
CA ASP A 54 47.17 104.61 129.77
C ASP A 54 47.40 103.16 129.29
N GLU A 55 47.55 102.21 130.23
CA GLU A 55 47.75 100.80 129.92
C GLU A 55 46.56 100.17 129.16
N LYS A 56 45.36 100.76 129.27
CA LYS A 56 44.17 100.28 128.56
C LYS A 56 44.15 100.72 127.09
N VAL A 57 44.73 101.88 126.76
CA VAL A 57 44.72 102.42 125.39
C VAL A 57 45.69 101.65 124.50
N ASP A 58 46.89 101.35 124.99
CA ASP A 58 47.88 100.56 124.24
C ASP A 58 47.37 99.15 123.89
N LYS A 59 46.63 98.53 124.80
CA LYS A 59 45.97 97.23 124.54
C LYS A 59 44.94 97.31 123.42
N ILE A 60 44.22 98.43 123.29
CA ILE A 60 43.24 98.61 122.21
C ILE A 60 43.92 98.82 120.86
N LEU A 61 45.01 99.61 120.82
CA LEU A 61 45.78 99.83 119.59
C LEU A 61 46.43 98.54 119.07
N ALA A 62 47.05 97.76 119.96
CA ALA A 62 47.61 96.46 119.59
C ALA A 62 46.53 95.51 119.04
N HIS A 63 45.34 95.50 119.66
CA HIS A 63 44.21 94.70 119.17
C HIS A 63 43.73 95.14 117.79
N PHE A 64 43.71 96.45 117.50
CA PHE A 64 43.32 96.97 116.18
C PHE A 64 44.34 96.61 115.09
N GLU A 65 45.64 96.66 115.39
CA GLU A 65 46.67 96.21 114.45
C GLU A 65 46.56 94.71 114.15
N ASP A 66 46.30 93.88 115.16
CA ASP A 66 46.08 92.44 114.99
C ASP A 66 44.84 92.16 114.13
N LEU A 67 43.75 92.91 114.35
CA LEU A 67 42.54 92.84 113.51
C LEU A 67 42.81 93.26 112.07
N THR A 68 43.62 94.30 111.86
CA THR A 68 43.97 94.80 110.52
C THR A 68 44.81 93.76 109.77
N LYS A 69 45.82 93.17 110.42
CA LYS A 69 46.64 92.08 109.84
C LYS A 69 45.80 90.85 109.51
N ALA A 70 44.87 90.47 110.39
CA ALA A 70 43.94 89.37 110.13
C ALA A 70 43.03 89.67 108.93
N HIS A 71 42.50 90.89 108.82
CA HIS A 71 41.68 91.31 107.70
C HIS A 71 42.44 91.29 106.36
N GLU A 72 43.66 91.81 106.34
CA GLU A 72 44.53 91.78 105.16
C GLU A 72 44.94 90.36 104.76
N ALA A 73 45.15 89.47 105.74
CA ALA A 73 45.40 88.04 105.47
C ALA A 73 44.18 87.38 104.83
N VAL A 74 42.96 87.68 105.31
CA VAL A 74 41.71 87.18 104.72
C VAL A 74 41.49 87.73 103.31
N GLN A 75 41.74 89.03 103.06
CA GLN A 75 41.64 89.58 101.71
C GLN A 75 42.63 88.94 100.73
N ARG A 76 43.88 88.73 101.15
CA ARG A 76 44.89 88.03 100.34
C ARG A 76 44.49 86.58 100.06
N ALA A 77 43.99 85.86 101.06
CA ALA A 77 43.50 84.50 100.88
C ALA A 77 42.30 84.45 99.91
N ARG A 78 41.41 85.45 99.97
CA ARG A 78 40.28 85.55 99.04
C ARG A 78 40.71 85.85 97.61
N ALA A 79 41.63 86.80 97.42
CA ALA A 79 42.20 87.08 96.10
C ALA A 79 42.95 85.86 95.53
N GLN A 80 43.64 85.08 96.37
CA GLN A 80 44.25 83.81 95.97
C GLN A 80 43.21 82.77 95.55
N LEU A 81 42.10 82.64 96.30
CA LEU A 81 41.00 81.74 95.92
C LEU A 81 40.35 82.16 94.60
N ASP A 82 40.13 83.46 94.39
CA ASP A 82 39.54 83.99 93.15
C ASP A 82 40.45 83.74 91.94
N LEU A 83 41.78 83.85 92.12
CA LEU A 83 42.76 83.52 91.08
C LEU A 83 42.89 82.00 90.83
N LEU A 84 42.77 81.17 91.88
CA LEU A 84 42.91 79.72 91.78
C LEU A 84 41.63 79.02 91.31
N GLY A 85 40.45 79.61 91.52
CA GLY A 85 39.15 79.04 91.14
C GLY A 85 39.09 78.57 89.68
N PRO A 86 39.39 79.44 88.68
CA PRO A 86 39.39 79.05 87.27
C PRO A 86 40.40 77.94 86.93
N LEU A 87 41.54 77.88 87.65
CA LEU A 87 42.55 76.84 87.46
C LEU A 87 42.05 75.48 87.97
N VAL A 88 41.38 75.46 89.12
CA VAL A 88 40.76 74.24 89.68
C VAL A 88 39.65 73.73 88.76
N GLU A 89 38.78 74.61 88.25
CA GLU A 89 37.75 74.22 87.28
C GLU A 89 38.34 73.65 85.99
N SER A 90 39.43 74.23 85.50
CA SER A 90 40.13 73.75 84.30
C SER A 90 40.81 72.40 84.54
N ALA A 91 41.40 72.20 85.72
CA ALA A 91 41.97 70.91 86.12
C ALA A 91 40.89 69.83 86.22
N GLN A 92 39.75 70.12 86.83
CA GLN A 92 38.61 69.19 86.89
C GLN A 92 38.09 68.81 85.50
N LYS A 93 37.97 69.78 84.58
CA LYS A 93 37.60 69.51 83.18
C LYS A 93 38.64 68.64 82.47
N TYR A 94 39.92 68.90 82.69
CA TYR A 94 41.00 68.10 82.13
C TYR A 94 40.97 66.67 82.67
N ASP A 95 40.86 66.48 83.98
CA ASP A 95 40.80 65.17 84.62
C ASP A 95 39.57 64.36 84.13
N ALA A 96 38.41 65.02 84.01
CA ALA A 96 37.21 64.41 83.43
C ALA A 96 37.41 64.01 81.96
N ALA A 97 38.06 64.85 81.15
CA ALA A 97 38.34 64.54 79.75
C ALA A 97 39.36 63.41 79.60
N VAL A 98 40.38 63.34 80.48
CA VAL A 98 41.34 62.25 80.51
C VAL A 98 40.66 60.95 80.92
N ALA A 99 39.82 60.96 81.96
CA ALA A 99 39.05 59.80 82.38
C ALA A 99 38.12 59.30 81.26
N ALA A 100 37.40 60.22 80.60
CA ALA A 100 36.54 59.88 79.46
C ALA A 100 37.33 59.29 78.29
N ARG A 101 38.50 59.87 77.95
CA ARG A 101 39.37 59.33 76.90
C ARG A 101 39.86 57.93 77.23
N THR A 102 40.32 57.70 78.46
CA THR A 102 40.80 56.39 78.91
C THR A 102 39.68 55.35 78.84
N SER A 103 38.47 55.68 79.33
CA SER A 103 37.29 54.81 79.22
C SER A 103 36.98 54.45 77.77
N LEU A 104 36.94 55.44 76.87
CA LEU A 104 36.67 55.20 75.45
C LEU A 104 37.78 54.39 74.76
N GLN A 105 39.03 54.53 75.19
CA GLN A 105 40.14 53.70 74.68
C GLN A 105 40.02 52.25 75.14
N GLU A 106 39.67 52.02 76.41
CA GLU A 106 39.41 50.68 76.95
C GLU A 106 38.22 50.03 76.23
N GLU A 107 37.12 50.76 76.05
CA GLU A 107 35.97 50.33 75.25
C GLU A 107 36.37 49.99 73.81
N SER A 108 37.14 50.85 73.15
CA SER A 108 37.60 50.63 71.78
C SER A 108 38.48 49.38 71.64
N VAL A 109 39.31 49.08 72.63
CA VAL A 109 40.11 47.83 72.66
C VAL A 109 39.20 46.62 72.89
N ALA A 110 38.18 46.75 73.73
CA ALA A 110 37.22 45.70 74.07
C ALA A 110 36.26 45.34 72.92
N VAL A 111 36.06 46.21 71.93
CA VAL A 111 35.23 45.93 70.73
C VAL A 111 35.69 44.65 70.01
N ARG A 112 37.00 44.48 69.80
CA ARG A 112 37.55 43.32 69.08
C ARG A 112 37.26 41.97 69.76
N PRO A 113 37.60 41.76 71.06
CA PRO A 113 37.26 40.53 71.76
C PRO A 113 35.74 40.35 71.88
N PHE A 114 34.95 41.40 72.09
CA PHE A 114 33.49 41.31 72.10
C PHE A 114 32.91 40.73 70.79
N PHE A 115 33.36 41.25 69.64
CA PHE A 115 32.95 40.68 68.35
C PHE A 115 33.49 39.26 68.11
N ALA A 116 34.66 38.92 68.67
CA ALA A 116 35.18 37.56 68.61
C ALA A 116 34.29 36.59 69.41
N ASP A 117 33.89 36.96 70.62
CA ASP A 117 32.97 36.16 71.45
C ASP A 117 31.60 36.00 70.79
N LEU A 118 31.05 37.08 70.23
CA LEU A 118 29.80 37.02 69.47
C LEU A 118 29.92 36.08 68.26
N ARG A 119 31.04 36.15 67.52
CA ARG A 119 31.30 35.24 66.40
C ARG A 119 31.43 33.79 66.86
N ILE A 120 32.11 33.53 67.98
CA ILE A 120 32.24 32.18 68.55
C ILE A 120 30.86 31.65 68.93
N ALA A 121 30.04 32.45 69.61
CA ALA A 121 28.68 32.05 70.00
C ALA A 121 27.82 31.70 68.77
N LEU A 122 27.78 32.60 67.76
CA LEU A 122 27.01 32.37 66.53
C LEU A 122 27.50 31.14 65.75
N ARG A 123 28.81 30.97 65.60
CA ARG A 123 29.38 29.81 64.88
C ARG A 123 29.20 28.51 65.65
N THR A 124 29.21 28.54 66.98
CA THR A 124 28.94 27.37 67.80
C THR A 124 27.48 26.95 67.66
N ALA A 125 26.54 27.91 67.75
CA ALA A 125 25.12 27.64 67.53
C ALA A 125 24.85 27.07 66.13
N GLU A 126 25.45 27.64 65.09
CA GLU A 126 25.33 27.14 63.71
C GLU A 126 25.90 25.73 63.56
N ARG A 127 27.05 25.46 64.18
CA ARG A 127 27.68 24.13 64.16
C ARG A 127 26.79 23.09 64.83
N GLU A 128 26.21 23.39 65.97
CA GLU A 128 25.32 22.44 66.65
C GLU A 128 24.01 22.23 65.85
N ARG A 129 23.46 23.28 65.20
CA ARG A 129 22.33 23.13 64.27
C ARG A 129 22.66 22.18 63.13
N LEU A 130 23.77 22.42 62.42
CA LEU A 130 24.21 21.57 61.31
C LEU A 130 24.51 20.14 61.75
N ARG A 131 25.05 19.92 62.95
CA ARG A 131 25.24 18.57 63.50
C ARG A 131 23.92 17.85 63.71
N ALA A 132 22.90 18.54 64.23
CA ALA A 132 21.57 17.97 64.39
C ALA A 132 20.92 17.64 63.03
N GLU A 133 21.05 18.53 62.04
CA GLU A 133 20.57 18.29 60.67
C GLU A 133 21.25 17.07 60.03
N ILE A 134 22.59 16.95 60.15
CA ILE A 134 23.34 15.80 59.63
C ILE A 134 22.91 14.50 60.32
N ALA A 135 22.75 14.51 61.65
CA ALA A 135 22.29 13.34 62.40
C ALA A 135 20.89 12.90 61.95
N GLY A 136 19.96 13.84 61.77
CA GLY A 136 18.61 13.56 61.27
C GLY A 136 18.64 12.97 59.86
N ALA A 137 19.36 13.60 58.92
CA ALA A 137 19.48 13.12 57.55
C ALA A 137 20.15 11.73 57.45
N THR A 138 21.10 11.43 58.34
CA THR A 138 21.76 10.12 58.39
C THR A 138 20.78 9.05 58.88
N ALA A 139 20.00 9.34 59.93
CA ALA A 139 18.97 8.42 60.41
C ALA A 139 17.88 8.16 59.36
N ASP A 140 17.44 9.19 58.63
CA ASP A 140 16.47 9.04 57.54
C ASP A 140 17.03 8.17 56.40
N LEU A 141 18.30 8.36 56.03
CA LEU A 141 18.97 7.56 55.01
C LEU A 141 19.05 6.09 55.43
N GLU A 142 19.41 5.81 56.68
CA GLU A 142 19.44 4.45 57.22
C GLU A 142 18.05 3.81 57.24
N ARG A 143 17.01 4.55 57.64
CA ARG A 143 15.62 4.08 57.59
C ARG A 143 15.20 3.72 56.17
N ILE A 144 15.40 4.62 55.21
CA ILE A 144 15.03 4.39 53.79
C ILE A 144 15.80 3.20 53.20
N ARG A 145 17.09 3.05 53.52
CA ARG A 145 17.88 1.88 53.10
C ARG A 145 17.34 0.59 53.69
N GLY A 146 16.94 0.61 54.95
CA GLY A 146 16.28 -0.53 55.62
C GLY A 146 14.97 -0.91 54.93
N GLU A 147 14.11 0.07 54.64
CA GLU A 147 12.85 -0.12 53.91
C GLU A 147 13.09 -0.69 52.50
N GLN A 148 14.07 -0.15 51.76
CA GLN A 148 14.43 -0.64 50.44
C GLN A 148 14.91 -2.09 50.48
N ALA A 149 15.74 -2.45 51.46
CA ALA A 149 16.22 -3.82 51.63
C ALA A 149 15.07 -4.77 51.94
N ALA A 150 14.16 -4.40 52.85
CA ALA A 150 12.98 -5.19 53.18
C ALA A 150 12.06 -5.41 51.96
N LEU A 151 11.76 -4.35 51.21
CA LEU A 151 10.94 -4.43 49.99
C LEU A 151 11.60 -5.27 48.88
N THR A 152 12.94 -5.27 48.82
CA THR A 152 13.67 -6.11 47.86
C THR A 152 13.51 -7.59 48.21
N VAL A 153 13.64 -7.94 49.50
CA VAL A 153 13.41 -9.31 49.98
C VAL A 153 11.97 -9.72 49.72
N GLU A 154 10.98 -8.89 50.08
CA GLU A 154 9.56 -9.18 49.83
C GLU A 154 9.26 -9.38 48.34
N ARG A 155 9.82 -8.54 47.47
CA ARG A 155 9.70 -8.70 46.02
C ARG A 155 10.23 -10.06 45.57
N ASP A 156 11.41 -10.45 46.03
CA ASP A 156 12.05 -11.69 45.61
C ASP A 156 11.27 -12.92 46.15
N GLU A 157 10.76 -12.85 47.37
CA GLU A 157 9.85 -13.84 47.94
C GLU A 157 8.55 -13.95 47.12
N LEU A 158 7.96 -12.83 46.69
CA LEU A 158 6.76 -12.81 45.85
C LEU A 158 7.03 -13.36 44.44
N ILE A 159 8.19 -13.08 43.86
CA ILE A 159 8.62 -13.66 42.58
C ILE A 159 8.77 -15.18 42.72
N GLU A 160 9.41 -15.64 43.79
CA GLU A 160 9.59 -17.07 44.04
C GLU A 160 8.25 -17.75 44.34
N ALA A 161 7.36 -17.12 45.12
CA ALA A 161 6.01 -17.59 45.38
C ALA A 161 5.19 -17.66 44.10
N LYS A 162 5.31 -16.68 43.20
CA LYS A 162 4.68 -16.69 41.87
C LYS A 162 5.23 -17.84 41.01
N ALA A 163 6.53 -18.08 41.03
CA ALA A 163 7.14 -19.19 40.31
C ALA A 163 6.64 -20.54 40.87
N ARG A 164 6.68 -20.73 42.20
CA ARG A 164 6.19 -21.93 42.90
C ARG A 164 4.69 -22.16 42.75
N ALA A 165 3.88 -21.09 42.71
CA ALA A 165 2.43 -21.15 42.50
C ALA A 165 2.03 -21.41 41.04
N GLY A 166 3.00 -21.63 40.14
CA GLY A 166 2.76 -22.03 38.76
C GLY A 166 2.71 -20.88 37.76
N GLY A 167 3.31 -19.73 38.03
CA GLY A 167 3.44 -18.65 37.04
C GLY A 167 4.14 -19.10 35.75
N ASP A 168 5.19 -19.91 35.87
CA ASP A 168 5.86 -20.53 34.71
C ASP A 168 4.94 -21.55 34.03
N ARG A 169 4.19 -22.32 34.82
CA ARG A 169 3.22 -23.28 34.30
C ARG A 169 2.07 -22.60 33.56
N ILE A 170 1.61 -21.44 34.03
CA ILE A 170 0.59 -20.61 33.36
C ILE A 170 1.15 -20.07 32.04
N GLY A 171 2.39 -19.56 32.03
CA GLY A 171 3.05 -19.11 30.80
C GLY A 171 3.22 -20.22 29.77
N GLU A 172 3.60 -21.42 30.20
CA GLU A 172 3.64 -22.63 29.36
C GLU A 172 2.26 -22.99 28.82
N LEU A 173 1.25 -23.05 29.69
CA LEU A 173 -0.12 -23.40 29.30
C LEU A 173 -0.73 -22.36 28.35
N GLU A 174 -0.43 -21.08 28.52
CA GLU A 174 -0.84 -20.04 27.59
C GLU A 174 -0.17 -20.19 26.22
N ARG A 175 1.13 -20.52 26.20
CA ARG A 175 1.85 -20.80 24.95
C ARG A 175 1.28 -22.04 24.25
N GLU A 176 1.11 -23.14 24.98
CA GLU A 176 0.49 -24.38 24.48
C GLU A 176 -0.93 -24.11 23.98
N ALA A 177 -1.73 -23.31 24.69
CA ALA A 177 -3.08 -22.94 24.26
C ALA A 177 -3.08 -22.11 22.97
N ARG A 178 -2.15 -21.15 22.82
CA ARG A 178 -2.00 -20.38 21.57
C ARG A 178 -1.61 -21.28 20.41
N GLU A 179 -0.62 -22.14 20.60
CA GLU A 179 -0.18 -23.11 19.58
C GLU A 179 -1.30 -24.09 19.20
N ALA A 180 -2.01 -24.63 20.18
CA ALA A 180 -3.14 -25.54 19.95
C ALA A 180 -4.29 -24.85 19.20
N ARG A 181 -4.61 -23.59 19.52
CA ARG A 181 -5.63 -22.81 18.80
C ARG A 181 -5.22 -22.54 17.36
N ALA A 182 -4.00 -22.08 17.12
CA ALA A 182 -3.49 -21.85 15.76
C ALA A 182 -3.52 -23.15 14.93
N ALA A 183 -3.12 -24.26 15.54
CA ALA A 183 -3.13 -25.56 14.88
C ALA A 183 -4.55 -26.10 14.65
N ALA A 184 -5.53 -25.75 15.49
CA ALA A 184 -6.94 -26.08 15.27
C ALA A 184 -7.56 -25.27 14.12
N GLU A 185 -7.27 -23.97 14.06
CA GLU A 185 -7.72 -23.11 12.95
C GLU A 185 -7.13 -23.56 11.62
N ASP A 186 -5.85 -23.91 11.58
CA ASP A 186 -5.21 -24.41 10.37
C ASP A 186 -5.83 -25.73 9.89
N ARG A 187 -6.08 -26.67 10.81
CA ARG A 187 -6.78 -27.92 10.50
C ARG A 187 -8.21 -27.66 9.99
N ARG A 188 -8.94 -26.72 10.58
CA ARG A 188 -10.28 -26.33 10.13
C ARG A 188 -10.27 -25.75 8.71
N ARG A 189 -9.33 -24.84 8.41
CA ARG A 189 -9.17 -24.30 7.04
C ARG A 189 -8.84 -25.39 6.02
N ARG A 190 -7.89 -26.28 6.33
CA ARG A 190 -7.55 -27.41 5.45
C ARG A 190 -8.74 -28.33 5.23
N ARG A 191 -9.51 -28.62 6.28
CA ARG A 191 -10.71 -29.44 6.21
C ARG A 191 -11.77 -28.80 5.30
N GLN A 192 -12.05 -27.51 5.47
CA GLN A 192 -12.99 -26.77 4.60
C GLN A 192 -12.56 -26.80 3.12
N GLY A 193 -11.27 -26.58 2.84
CA GLY A 193 -10.75 -26.65 1.47
C GLY A 193 -10.85 -28.05 0.87
N PHE A 194 -10.57 -29.08 1.67
CA PHE A 194 -10.74 -30.48 1.29
C PHE A 194 -12.21 -30.80 0.96
N ASP A 195 -13.15 -30.47 1.86
CA ASP A 195 -14.58 -30.75 1.68
C ASP A 195 -15.13 -30.06 0.42
N ALA A 196 -14.73 -28.80 0.18
CA ALA A 196 -15.10 -28.07 -1.03
C ALA A 196 -14.59 -28.75 -2.31
N THR A 197 -13.35 -29.26 -2.28
CA THR A 197 -12.75 -29.96 -3.42
C THR A 197 -13.46 -31.29 -3.71
N VAL A 198 -13.75 -32.07 -2.67
CA VAL A 198 -14.48 -33.35 -2.78
C VAL A 198 -15.89 -33.11 -3.32
N THR A 199 -16.59 -32.09 -2.81
CA THR A 199 -17.93 -31.72 -3.27
C THR A 199 -17.94 -31.26 -4.73
N ASN A 200 -16.99 -30.40 -5.12
CA ASN A 200 -16.89 -29.92 -6.50
C ASN A 200 -16.55 -31.05 -7.49
N ALA A 201 -15.87 -32.12 -7.04
CA ALA A 201 -15.63 -33.32 -7.83
C ALA A 201 -16.86 -34.26 -7.90
N GLY A 202 -17.97 -33.91 -7.22
CA GLY A 202 -19.19 -34.72 -7.16
C GLY A 202 -19.03 -36.00 -6.33
N LEU A 203 -18.05 -36.03 -5.42
CA LEU A 203 -17.77 -37.17 -4.54
C LEU A 203 -18.46 -36.99 -3.19
N GLY A 204 -18.71 -38.10 -2.48
CA GLY A 204 -19.40 -38.08 -1.19
C GLY A 204 -18.57 -37.48 -0.06
N GLU A 205 -19.24 -36.98 0.98
CA GLU A 205 -18.60 -36.42 2.18
C GLU A 205 -17.73 -37.47 2.90
N VAL A 206 -16.54 -37.07 3.36
CA VAL A 206 -15.63 -37.92 4.13
C VAL A 206 -15.60 -37.51 5.59
N SER A 207 -16.18 -38.33 6.46
CA SER A 207 -16.28 -38.05 7.90
C SER A 207 -15.20 -38.73 8.75
N ASP A 208 -14.53 -39.76 8.23
CA ASP A 208 -13.58 -40.58 8.99
C ASP A 208 -12.35 -41.02 8.17
N ALA A 209 -11.40 -41.67 8.85
CA ALA A 209 -10.16 -42.16 8.24
C ALA A 209 -10.39 -43.27 7.21
N GLY A 210 -11.41 -44.10 7.40
CA GLY A 210 -11.78 -45.16 6.45
C GLY A 210 -12.29 -44.55 5.14
N GLY A 211 -13.19 -43.57 5.24
CA GLY A 211 -13.69 -42.79 4.11
C GLY A 211 -12.58 -42.06 3.37
N PHE A 212 -11.57 -41.53 4.08
CA PHE A 212 -10.42 -40.89 3.44
C PHE A 212 -9.57 -41.88 2.64
N ALA A 213 -9.32 -43.08 3.18
CA ALA A 213 -8.61 -44.14 2.48
C ALA A 213 -9.39 -44.63 1.25
N SER A 214 -10.70 -44.84 1.39
CA SER A 214 -11.57 -45.25 0.28
C SER A 214 -11.69 -44.18 -0.80
N LEU A 215 -11.68 -42.88 -0.43
CA LEU A 215 -11.71 -41.77 -1.38
C LEU A 215 -10.52 -41.83 -2.33
N ALA A 216 -9.32 -42.14 -1.85
CA ALA A 216 -8.14 -42.23 -2.71
C ALA A 216 -8.31 -43.31 -3.79
N THR A 217 -8.82 -44.48 -3.42
CA THR A 217 -9.12 -45.57 -4.37
C THR A 217 -10.21 -45.17 -5.36
N GLU A 218 -11.27 -44.52 -4.88
CA GLU A 218 -12.37 -44.05 -5.72
C GLU A 218 -11.93 -42.96 -6.71
N VAL A 219 -11.08 -42.03 -6.28
CA VAL A 219 -10.50 -40.98 -7.14
C VAL A 219 -9.66 -41.61 -8.26
N GLU A 220 -8.78 -42.56 -7.95
CA GLU A 220 -7.98 -43.24 -8.97
C GLU A 220 -8.86 -44.03 -9.95
N ARG A 221 -9.89 -44.72 -9.47
CA ARG A 221 -10.86 -45.42 -10.32
C ARG A 221 -11.61 -44.45 -11.25
N ARG A 222 -12.19 -43.38 -10.69
CA ARG A 222 -12.94 -42.36 -11.46
C ARG A 222 -12.05 -41.64 -12.46
N ARG A 223 -10.79 -41.38 -12.09
CA ARG A 223 -9.80 -40.81 -12.99
C ARG A 223 -9.52 -41.72 -14.17
N ALA A 224 -9.26 -43.01 -13.93
CA ALA A 224 -9.04 -43.98 -15.01
C ALA A 224 -10.26 -44.12 -15.94
N GLU A 225 -11.47 -44.09 -15.38
CA GLU A 225 -12.73 -44.10 -16.16
C GLU A 225 -12.85 -42.85 -17.04
N LEU A 226 -12.61 -41.66 -16.49
CA LEU A 226 -12.67 -40.40 -17.24
C LEU A 226 -11.57 -40.31 -18.30
N GLU A 227 -10.36 -40.81 -18.02
CA GLU A 227 -9.27 -40.88 -19.01
C GLU A 227 -9.63 -41.83 -20.16
N ALA A 228 -10.25 -42.98 -19.88
CA ALA A 228 -10.74 -43.90 -20.91
C ALA A 228 -11.89 -43.29 -21.73
N GLU A 229 -12.87 -42.66 -21.08
CA GLU A 229 -13.99 -41.98 -21.75
C GLU A 229 -13.48 -40.84 -22.64
N ALA A 230 -12.53 -40.04 -22.16
CA ALA A 230 -11.91 -38.98 -22.93
C ALA A 230 -11.18 -39.52 -24.16
N ALA A 231 -10.45 -40.63 -24.03
CA ALA A 231 -9.78 -41.29 -25.15
C ALA A 231 -10.79 -41.82 -26.19
N GLU A 232 -11.90 -42.43 -25.74
CA GLU A 232 -12.96 -42.90 -26.63
C GLU A 232 -13.65 -41.75 -27.36
N ILE A 233 -13.97 -40.66 -26.65
CA ILE A 233 -14.54 -39.44 -27.26
C ILE A 233 -13.57 -38.86 -28.29
N GLN A 234 -12.28 -38.79 -27.98
CA GLN A 234 -11.27 -38.27 -28.88
C GLN A 234 -11.15 -39.14 -30.15
N GLU A 235 -11.22 -40.45 -30.02
CA GLU A 235 -11.17 -41.36 -31.17
C GLU A 235 -12.43 -41.24 -32.04
N ARG A 236 -13.62 -41.20 -31.43
CA ARG A 236 -14.87 -40.92 -32.15
C ARG A 236 -14.82 -39.58 -32.88
N HIS A 237 -14.26 -38.55 -32.25
CA HIS A 237 -14.09 -37.24 -32.86
C HIS A 237 -13.14 -37.30 -34.07
N ARG A 238 -11.97 -37.96 -33.94
CA ARG A 238 -11.04 -38.14 -35.06
C ARG A 238 -11.68 -38.90 -36.22
N ALA A 239 -12.39 -39.99 -35.95
CA ALA A 239 -13.10 -40.75 -36.96
C ALA A 239 -14.15 -39.89 -37.68
N ALA A 240 -14.93 -39.09 -36.93
CA ALA A 240 -15.91 -38.16 -37.50
C ALA A 240 -15.25 -37.08 -38.37
N VAL A 241 -14.10 -36.55 -37.97
CA VAL A 241 -13.34 -35.56 -38.76
C VAL A 241 -12.83 -36.17 -40.07
N LEU A 242 -12.29 -37.39 -40.04
CA LEU A 242 -11.83 -38.09 -41.25
C LEU A 242 -12.99 -38.42 -42.20
N ASP A 243 -14.10 -38.91 -41.66
CA ASP A 243 -15.30 -39.22 -42.43
C ASP A 243 -15.93 -37.96 -43.03
N HIS A 244 -15.95 -36.85 -42.29
CA HIS A 244 -16.33 -35.55 -42.82
C HIS A 244 -15.42 -35.09 -43.97
N GLY A 245 -14.10 -35.24 -43.82
CA GLY A 245 -13.13 -34.95 -44.87
C GLY A 245 -13.38 -35.77 -46.14
N ARG A 246 -13.57 -37.09 -45.99
CA ARG A 246 -13.89 -37.99 -47.11
C ARG A 246 -15.18 -37.58 -47.82
N ARG A 247 -16.28 -37.39 -47.09
CA ARG A 247 -17.57 -36.97 -47.67
C ARG A 247 -17.48 -35.62 -48.36
N ASN A 248 -16.66 -34.70 -47.85
CA ASN A 248 -16.47 -33.40 -48.47
C ASN A 248 -15.71 -33.51 -49.81
N THR A 249 -14.72 -34.41 -49.90
CA THR A 249 -14.04 -34.72 -51.16
C THR A 249 -14.99 -35.37 -52.16
N GLU A 250 -15.75 -36.39 -51.76
CA GLU A 250 -16.77 -37.04 -52.62
C GLU A 250 -17.80 -36.02 -53.12
N ARG A 251 -18.28 -35.14 -52.23
CA ARG A 251 -19.21 -34.06 -52.59
C ARG A 251 -18.61 -33.13 -53.65
N ARG A 252 -17.32 -32.81 -53.54
CA ARG A 252 -16.63 -31.94 -54.49
C ARG A 252 -16.48 -32.61 -55.85
N GLU A 253 -16.06 -33.87 -55.89
CA GLU A 253 -15.94 -34.65 -57.12
C GLU A 253 -17.29 -34.77 -57.85
N ILE A 254 -18.36 -35.09 -57.13
CA ILE A 254 -19.72 -35.14 -57.71
C ILE A 254 -20.17 -33.76 -58.20
N ALA A 255 -19.85 -32.68 -57.47
CA ALA A 255 -20.20 -31.33 -57.90
C ALA A 255 -19.45 -30.93 -59.19
N GLU A 256 -18.17 -31.26 -59.30
CA GLU A 256 -17.34 -31.05 -60.50
C GLU A 256 -17.93 -31.85 -61.69
N GLU A 257 -18.30 -33.13 -61.50
CA GLU A 257 -18.92 -33.96 -62.56
C GLU A 257 -20.29 -33.39 -63.01
N LEU A 258 -21.12 -32.94 -62.07
CA LEU A 258 -22.42 -32.35 -62.38
C LEU A 258 -22.28 -31.04 -63.15
N GLU A 259 -21.30 -30.20 -62.82
CA GLU A 259 -20.99 -28.98 -63.54
C GLU A 259 -20.53 -29.29 -64.98
N GLU A 260 -19.67 -30.29 -65.15
CA GLU A 260 -19.26 -30.76 -66.47
C GLU A 260 -20.45 -31.27 -67.30
N LEU A 261 -21.33 -32.09 -66.72
CA LEU A 261 -22.52 -32.61 -67.40
C LEU A 261 -23.51 -31.49 -67.76
N ALA A 262 -23.76 -30.55 -66.86
CA ALA A 262 -24.68 -29.43 -67.09
C ALA A 262 -24.18 -28.46 -68.17
N SER A 263 -22.86 -28.35 -68.37
CA SER A 263 -22.26 -27.48 -69.38
C SER A 263 -22.35 -28.04 -70.81
N ARG A 264 -22.74 -29.32 -71.01
CA ARG A 264 -22.81 -29.95 -72.34
C ARG A 264 -24.00 -29.42 -73.14
N ARG A 265 -23.73 -28.73 -74.25
CA ARG A 265 -24.74 -28.20 -75.20
C ARG A 265 -25.10 -29.16 -76.35
N SER A 266 -24.35 -30.24 -76.55
CA SER A 266 -24.55 -31.18 -77.66
C SER A 266 -24.35 -32.61 -77.19
N ASN A 267 -25.18 -33.53 -77.71
CA ASN A 267 -25.10 -34.98 -77.45
C ASN A 267 -23.99 -35.67 -78.27
N LEU A 268 -23.21 -34.90 -79.04
CA LEU A 268 -22.09 -35.43 -79.81
C LEU A 268 -20.86 -35.68 -78.91
N PRO A 269 -20.07 -36.74 -79.18
CA PRO A 269 -18.81 -36.97 -78.50
C PRO A 269 -17.91 -35.73 -78.60
N ARG A 270 -17.37 -35.28 -77.46
CA ARG A 270 -16.52 -34.08 -77.36
C ARG A 270 -15.32 -34.17 -78.30
N GLU A 271 -14.84 -35.36 -78.54
CA GLU A 271 -13.72 -35.67 -79.42
C GLU A 271 -14.01 -35.28 -80.87
N GLN A 272 -15.25 -35.47 -81.35
CA GLN A 272 -15.63 -35.11 -82.72
C GLN A 272 -15.80 -33.60 -82.88
N LEU A 273 -16.34 -32.93 -81.86
CA LEU A 273 -16.45 -31.46 -81.83
C LEU A 273 -15.06 -30.80 -81.82
N GLN A 274 -14.09 -31.36 -81.07
CA GLN A 274 -12.70 -30.90 -81.09
C GLN A 274 -12.07 -31.01 -82.48
N VAL A 275 -12.24 -32.17 -83.15
CA VAL A 275 -11.71 -32.37 -84.51
C VAL A 275 -12.35 -31.41 -85.52
N ARG A 276 -13.67 -31.13 -85.40
CA ARG A 276 -14.32 -30.11 -86.24
C ARG A 276 -13.76 -28.72 -85.96
N ALA A 277 -13.64 -28.32 -84.69
CA ALA A 277 -13.11 -27.01 -84.33
C ALA A 277 -11.68 -26.81 -84.86
N GLU A 278 -10.82 -27.83 -84.76
CA GLU A 278 -9.47 -27.83 -85.33
C GLU A 278 -9.49 -27.70 -86.86
N LEU A 279 -10.35 -28.48 -87.54
CA LEU A 279 -10.52 -28.43 -88.98
C LEU A 279 -10.99 -27.06 -89.47
N CYS A 280 -12.02 -26.51 -88.83
CA CYS A 280 -12.58 -25.20 -89.16
C CYS A 280 -11.57 -24.09 -88.90
N ALA A 281 -10.82 -24.14 -87.79
CA ALA A 281 -9.78 -23.16 -87.48
C ALA A 281 -8.66 -23.16 -88.54
N ASP A 282 -8.20 -24.33 -88.96
CA ASP A 282 -7.11 -24.45 -89.92
C ASP A 282 -7.49 -24.09 -91.36
N LEU A 283 -8.74 -24.35 -91.73
CA LEU A 283 -9.28 -24.03 -93.05
C LEU A 283 -9.95 -22.65 -93.09
N GLY A 284 -10.00 -21.92 -91.97
CA GLY A 284 -10.61 -20.60 -91.85
C GLY A 284 -12.12 -20.59 -92.09
N MET A 285 -12.82 -21.64 -91.67
CA MET A 285 -14.26 -21.83 -91.85
C MET A 285 -15.00 -21.64 -90.52
N ASN A 286 -16.28 -21.26 -90.57
CA ASN A 286 -17.14 -21.31 -89.39
C ASN A 286 -17.61 -22.75 -89.12
N GLU A 287 -17.82 -23.13 -87.86
CA GLU A 287 -18.32 -24.47 -87.49
C GLU A 287 -19.72 -24.73 -88.05
N ASP A 288 -20.54 -23.68 -88.20
CA ASP A 288 -21.88 -23.77 -88.79
C ASP A 288 -21.86 -24.16 -90.28
N GLU A 289 -20.73 -24.00 -90.98
CA GLU A 289 -20.60 -24.41 -92.40
C GLU A 289 -20.42 -25.93 -92.55
N LEU A 290 -19.97 -26.59 -91.49
CA LEU A 290 -19.69 -28.03 -91.44
C LEU A 290 -20.42 -28.65 -90.24
N PRO A 291 -21.76 -28.61 -90.19
CA PRO A 291 -22.49 -29.21 -89.09
C PRO A 291 -22.36 -30.74 -89.15
N PHE A 292 -22.42 -31.37 -87.99
CA PHE A 292 -22.68 -32.81 -87.93
C PHE A 292 -24.15 -33.05 -88.21
N ALA A 293 -24.49 -34.14 -88.90
CA ALA A 293 -25.89 -34.46 -89.17
C ALA A 293 -26.72 -34.53 -87.87
N GLY A 294 -26.15 -35.02 -86.77
CA GLY A 294 -26.82 -35.12 -85.46
C GLY A 294 -27.16 -33.78 -84.79
N GLU A 295 -26.56 -32.66 -85.21
CA GLU A 295 -26.96 -31.32 -84.72
C GLU A 295 -28.23 -30.80 -85.40
N LEU A 296 -28.61 -31.42 -86.52
CA LEU A 296 -29.72 -31.00 -87.37
C LEU A 296 -30.90 -31.98 -87.33
N LEU A 297 -30.78 -33.05 -86.56
CA LEU A 297 -31.74 -34.12 -86.46
C LEU A 297 -32.21 -34.25 -85.01
N ASP A 298 -33.51 -34.26 -84.80
CA ASP A 298 -34.11 -34.60 -83.51
C ASP A 298 -35.25 -35.60 -83.71
N VAL A 299 -35.67 -36.29 -82.66
CA VAL A 299 -36.82 -37.20 -82.70
C VAL A 299 -38.04 -36.41 -82.30
N ALA A 300 -39.08 -36.41 -83.15
CA ALA A 300 -40.35 -35.75 -82.89
C ALA A 300 -40.88 -36.12 -81.50
N GLU A 301 -41.42 -35.15 -80.76
CA GLU A 301 -41.84 -35.36 -79.37
C GLU A 301 -42.91 -36.46 -79.25
N GLU A 302 -43.81 -36.54 -80.22
CA GLU A 302 -44.86 -37.55 -80.32
C GLU A 302 -44.30 -38.97 -80.53
N ASN A 303 -43.08 -39.07 -81.07
CA ASN A 303 -42.40 -40.32 -81.37
C ASN A 303 -41.21 -40.60 -80.43
N ALA A 304 -41.13 -39.94 -79.27
CA ALA A 304 -40.04 -40.08 -78.31
C ALA A 304 -39.77 -41.54 -77.88
N VAL A 305 -40.78 -42.40 -77.90
CA VAL A 305 -40.65 -43.85 -77.66
C VAL A 305 -39.67 -44.54 -78.62
N TRP A 306 -39.44 -43.99 -79.81
CA TRP A 306 -38.50 -44.51 -80.80
C TRP A 306 -37.10 -43.92 -80.70
N ARG A 307 -36.84 -43.01 -79.74
CA ARG A 307 -35.55 -42.31 -79.61
C ARG A 307 -34.36 -43.25 -79.47
N GLY A 308 -34.47 -44.27 -78.61
CA GLY A 308 -33.40 -45.24 -78.43
C GLY A 308 -33.14 -46.12 -79.65
N ALA A 309 -34.17 -46.35 -80.50
CA ALA A 309 -34.04 -47.07 -81.76
C ALA A 309 -33.43 -46.18 -82.86
N ALA A 310 -33.91 -44.93 -82.96
CA ALA A 310 -33.37 -43.90 -83.85
C ALA A 310 -31.89 -43.67 -83.60
N GLU A 311 -31.48 -43.49 -82.34
CA GLU A 311 -30.09 -43.29 -81.98
C GLU A 311 -29.23 -44.46 -82.46
N ARG A 312 -29.62 -45.71 -82.23
CA ARG A 312 -28.80 -46.87 -82.63
C ARG A 312 -28.68 -47.07 -84.14
N VAL A 313 -29.73 -46.78 -84.90
CA VAL A 313 -29.70 -46.90 -86.37
C VAL A 313 -28.95 -45.72 -86.99
N LEU A 314 -29.18 -44.51 -86.48
CA LEU A 314 -28.67 -43.28 -87.07
C LEU A 314 -27.36 -42.79 -86.43
N ARG A 315 -26.84 -43.40 -85.36
CA ARG A 315 -25.61 -42.92 -84.66
C ARG A 315 -24.46 -42.67 -85.62
N GLY A 316 -24.13 -43.62 -86.49
CA GLY A 316 -23.05 -43.44 -87.46
C GLY A 316 -23.31 -42.29 -88.44
N PHE A 317 -24.57 -42.07 -88.82
CA PHE A 317 -24.96 -40.94 -89.65
C PHE A 317 -24.94 -39.62 -88.88
N ALA A 318 -25.44 -39.59 -87.64
CA ALA A 318 -25.44 -38.42 -86.77
C ALA A 318 -24.01 -37.89 -86.52
N LEU A 319 -23.03 -38.79 -86.47
CA LEU A 319 -21.59 -38.48 -86.35
C LEU A 319 -20.92 -38.12 -87.69
N SER A 320 -21.67 -38.06 -88.80
CA SER A 320 -21.12 -37.69 -90.10
C SER A 320 -21.11 -36.16 -90.27
N LEU A 321 -19.94 -35.62 -90.62
CA LEU A 321 -19.75 -34.20 -90.91
C LEU A 321 -20.31 -33.87 -92.30
N LEU A 322 -21.21 -32.90 -92.42
CA LEU A 322 -21.77 -32.47 -93.70
C LEU A 322 -20.82 -31.48 -94.37
N VAL A 323 -20.29 -31.84 -95.53
CA VAL A 323 -19.30 -31.03 -96.26
C VAL A 323 -19.90 -30.54 -97.58
N PRO A 324 -20.10 -29.22 -97.77
CA PRO A 324 -20.55 -28.67 -99.03
C PRO A 324 -19.62 -29.02 -100.20
N GLN A 325 -20.20 -29.23 -101.37
CA GLN A 325 -19.49 -29.59 -102.60
C GLN A 325 -18.25 -28.73 -102.88
N GLY A 326 -18.34 -27.41 -102.68
CA GLY A 326 -17.24 -26.48 -102.92
C GLY A 326 -16.07 -26.60 -101.93
N ARG A 327 -16.29 -27.17 -100.73
CA ARG A 327 -15.29 -27.33 -99.67
C ARG A 327 -14.75 -28.76 -99.55
N TYR A 328 -15.30 -29.69 -100.32
CA TYR A 328 -14.97 -31.11 -100.20
C TYR A 328 -13.49 -31.41 -100.45
N ALA A 329 -12.86 -30.76 -101.43
CA ALA A 329 -11.44 -30.99 -101.74
C ALA A 329 -10.52 -30.55 -100.60
N ASP A 330 -10.81 -29.39 -99.99
CA ASP A 330 -10.03 -28.82 -98.88
C ASP A 330 -10.14 -29.70 -97.63
N VAL A 331 -11.36 -30.11 -97.29
CA VAL A 331 -11.64 -30.99 -96.15
C VAL A 331 -11.02 -32.37 -96.34
N ALA A 332 -11.17 -32.99 -97.52
CA ALA A 332 -10.58 -34.29 -97.80
C ALA A 332 -9.04 -34.25 -97.76
N GLY A 333 -8.44 -33.17 -98.27
CA GLY A 333 -6.99 -32.94 -98.19
C GLY A 333 -6.50 -32.80 -96.74
N TRP A 334 -7.22 -32.03 -95.92
CA TRP A 334 -6.90 -31.84 -94.51
C TRP A 334 -6.99 -33.15 -93.72
N VAL A 335 -8.05 -33.93 -93.92
CA VAL A 335 -8.25 -35.21 -93.23
C VAL A 335 -7.19 -36.24 -93.65
N ASN A 336 -6.88 -36.33 -94.95
CA ASN A 336 -5.89 -37.30 -95.45
C ASN A 336 -4.45 -36.99 -95.02
N GLY A 337 -4.14 -35.72 -94.77
CA GLY A 337 -2.80 -35.28 -94.37
C GLY A 337 -2.47 -35.43 -92.88
N ARG A 338 -3.42 -35.91 -92.04
CA ARG A 338 -3.32 -35.79 -90.58
C ARG A 338 -3.81 -37.02 -89.84
N HIS A 339 -3.20 -37.28 -88.69
CA HIS A 339 -3.73 -38.23 -87.72
C HIS A 339 -4.69 -37.52 -86.79
N LEU A 340 -5.99 -37.76 -86.97
CA LEU A 340 -7.04 -37.11 -86.18
C LEU A 340 -6.99 -37.63 -84.74
N THR A 341 -6.69 -36.73 -83.79
CA THR A 341 -6.67 -37.04 -82.36
C THR A 341 -7.39 -35.95 -81.59
N ALA A 342 -8.08 -36.31 -80.51
CA ALA A 342 -8.72 -35.37 -79.61
C ALA A 342 -8.34 -35.66 -78.17
N ARG A 343 -8.52 -34.68 -77.29
CA ARG A 343 -8.35 -34.85 -75.84
C ARG A 343 -9.60 -35.41 -75.21
N HIS A 344 -9.47 -36.52 -74.52
CA HIS A 344 -10.53 -37.11 -73.71
C HIS A 344 -10.66 -36.38 -72.36
N GLY A 345 -11.75 -36.60 -71.63
CA GLY A 345 -12.04 -35.90 -70.36
C GLY A 345 -10.98 -36.09 -69.27
N ASP A 346 -10.26 -37.21 -69.31
CA ASP A 346 -9.15 -37.55 -68.40
C ASP A 346 -7.79 -36.94 -68.80
N GLY A 347 -7.75 -36.15 -69.89
CA GLY A 347 -6.53 -35.53 -70.43
C GLY A 347 -5.72 -36.40 -71.39
N SER A 348 -6.12 -37.65 -71.64
CA SER A 348 -5.46 -38.53 -72.62
C SER A 348 -5.76 -38.11 -74.07
N ARG A 349 -4.87 -38.48 -75.02
CA ARG A 349 -5.11 -38.28 -76.47
C ARG A 349 -5.63 -39.58 -77.07
N VAL A 350 -6.78 -39.51 -77.74
CA VAL A 350 -7.43 -40.66 -78.39
C VAL A 350 -7.55 -40.39 -79.88
N GLY A 351 -7.34 -41.41 -80.72
CA GLY A 351 -7.55 -41.34 -82.16
C GLY A 351 -9.03 -41.24 -82.51
N VAL A 352 -9.40 -40.32 -83.40
CA VAL A 352 -10.79 -40.04 -83.76
C VAL A 352 -11.05 -40.47 -85.20
N ARG A 353 -12.11 -41.26 -85.39
CA ARG A 353 -12.63 -41.56 -86.73
C ARG A 353 -13.66 -40.51 -87.11
N LEU A 354 -13.37 -39.75 -88.18
CA LEU A 354 -14.29 -38.77 -88.75
C LEU A 354 -14.88 -39.32 -90.05
N ASP A 355 -16.19 -39.57 -90.07
CA ASP A 355 -16.91 -39.84 -91.30
C ASP A 355 -17.44 -38.49 -91.84
N TYR A 356 -17.23 -38.19 -93.12
CA TYR A 356 -17.68 -36.93 -93.72
C TYR A 356 -18.43 -37.21 -95.03
N LEU A 357 -19.51 -36.45 -95.26
CA LEU A 357 -20.42 -36.64 -96.38
C LEU A 357 -20.36 -35.44 -97.31
N ARG A 358 -20.12 -35.75 -98.59
CA ARG A 358 -20.16 -34.76 -99.66
C ARG A 358 -21.60 -34.40 -99.99
N VAL A 359 -21.98 -33.15 -99.74
CA VAL A 359 -23.32 -32.62 -100.05
C VAL A 359 -23.29 -31.93 -101.42
N PRO A 360 -23.98 -32.46 -102.45
CA PRO A 360 -24.04 -31.83 -103.77
C PRO A 360 -24.83 -30.50 -103.75
N GLU A 361 -24.46 -29.54 -104.60
CA GLU A 361 -25.15 -28.24 -104.74
C GLU A 361 -26.60 -28.36 -105.22
N ARG A 362 -26.92 -29.45 -105.91
CA ARG A 362 -28.28 -29.79 -106.35
C ARG A 362 -28.60 -31.20 -105.89
N HIS A 363 -29.64 -31.33 -105.09
CA HIS A 363 -30.20 -32.61 -104.68
C HIS A 363 -31.68 -32.64 -105.05
N VAL A 364 -32.14 -33.76 -105.58
CA VAL A 364 -33.54 -33.97 -105.89
C VAL A 364 -34.22 -34.43 -104.61
N ALA A 365 -35.27 -33.74 -104.18
CA ALA A 365 -36.09 -34.18 -103.07
C ALA A 365 -36.65 -35.58 -103.37
N LEU A 366 -36.19 -36.59 -102.63
CA LEU A 366 -36.80 -37.91 -102.69
C LEU A 366 -38.19 -37.82 -102.06
N GLN A 367 -39.22 -38.31 -102.75
CA GLN A 367 -40.51 -38.53 -102.10
C GLN A 367 -40.41 -39.72 -101.15
N ARG A 368 -41.15 -39.67 -100.03
CA ARG A 368 -41.30 -40.79 -99.09
C ARG A 368 -41.56 -42.07 -99.89
N PRO A 369 -40.74 -43.13 -99.74
CA PRO A 369 -40.99 -44.41 -100.40
C PRO A 369 -42.40 -44.91 -100.08
N ASP A 370 -43.09 -45.50 -101.06
CA ASP A 370 -44.41 -46.10 -100.85
C ASP A 370 -44.25 -47.40 -100.03
N ALA A 371 -44.23 -47.25 -98.72
CA ALA A 371 -44.05 -48.31 -97.75
C ALA A 371 -45.23 -48.33 -96.77
N ALA A 372 -45.75 -49.52 -96.49
CA ALA A 372 -46.84 -49.71 -95.54
C ALA A 372 -46.33 -49.55 -94.09
N GLY A 373 -46.85 -48.55 -93.37
CA GLY A 373 -46.59 -48.30 -91.94
C GLY A 373 -45.71 -47.07 -91.66
N LEU A 374 -45.32 -46.92 -90.39
CA LEU A 374 -44.41 -45.88 -89.91
C LEU A 374 -42.96 -46.31 -90.17
N LEU A 375 -42.19 -45.48 -90.88
CA LEU A 375 -40.76 -45.68 -91.03
C LEU A 375 -40.01 -44.93 -89.92
N LEU A 376 -38.84 -45.44 -89.53
CA LEU A 376 -37.98 -44.76 -88.58
C LEU A 376 -37.54 -43.38 -89.08
N ALA A 377 -37.42 -43.19 -90.39
CA ALA A 377 -37.17 -41.86 -90.97
C ALA A 377 -38.34 -40.87 -90.75
N ASP A 378 -39.57 -41.34 -90.60
CA ASP A 378 -40.75 -40.50 -90.36
C ASP A 378 -40.83 -39.99 -88.90
N THR A 379 -40.04 -40.57 -87.98
CA THR A 379 -40.01 -40.16 -86.57
C THR A 379 -38.99 -39.05 -86.28
N ILE A 380 -38.25 -38.61 -87.31
CA ILE A 380 -37.15 -37.66 -87.19
C ILE A 380 -37.58 -36.29 -87.75
N GLU A 381 -37.42 -35.26 -86.92
CA GLU A 381 -37.50 -33.87 -87.32
C GLU A 381 -36.14 -33.37 -87.80
N ILE A 382 -36.15 -32.59 -88.87
CA ILE A 382 -34.95 -32.00 -89.45
C ILE A 382 -35.03 -30.49 -89.30
N ALA A 383 -33.99 -29.88 -88.74
CA ALA A 383 -33.90 -28.43 -88.60
C ALA A 383 -34.03 -27.72 -89.96
N GLU A 384 -34.68 -26.55 -89.97
CA GLU A 384 -34.86 -25.71 -91.15
C GLU A 384 -33.52 -25.11 -91.60
N THR A 385 -32.82 -25.84 -92.46
CA THR A 385 -31.47 -25.52 -92.91
C THR A 385 -31.26 -25.85 -94.39
N PRO A 386 -30.23 -25.31 -95.05
CA PRO A 386 -29.92 -25.63 -96.46
C PRO A 386 -29.67 -27.12 -96.72
N TRP A 387 -29.36 -27.90 -95.67
CA TRP A 387 -29.10 -29.34 -95.78
C TRP A 387 -30.35 -30.20 -95.65
N ARG A 388 -31.52 -29.61 -95.36
CA ARG A 388 -32.77 -30.34 -95.03
C ARG A 388 -33.14 -31.40 -96.05
N ASP A 389 -33.16 -31.06 -97.33
CA ASP A 389 -33.58 -31.97 -98.39
C ASP A 389 -32.56 -33.09 -98.65
N TYR A 390 -31.27 -32.80 -98.47
CA TYR A 390 -30.20 -33.80 -98.50
C TYR A 390 -30.33 -34.78 -97.33
N LEU A 391 -30.49 -34.26 -96.11
CA LEU A 391 -30.68 -35.04 -94.89
C LEU A 391 -31.93 -35.91 -95.00
N ARG A 392 -33.05 -35.37 -95.49
CA ARG A 392 -34.28 -36.13 -95.73
C ARG A 392 -34.05 -37.32 -96.67
N THR A 393 -33.32 -37.11 -97.75
CA THR A 393 -33.00 -38.17 -98.71
C THR A 393 -32.11 -39.25 -98.08
N GLU A 394 -31.08 -38.85 -97.33
CA GLU A 394 -30.19 -39.80 -96.66
C GLU A 394 -30.87 -40.53 -95.49
N LEU A 395 -31.79 -39.89 -94.77
CA LEU A 395 -32.62 -40.52 -93.75
C LEU A 395 -33.47 -41.63 -94.34
N TYR A 396 -34.20 -41.38 -95.44
CA TYR A 396 -35.00 -42.43 -96.08
C TYR A 396 -34.15 -43.54 -96.70
N ARG A 397 -32.87 -43.30 -97.04
CA ARG A 397 -31.97 -44.37 -97.50
C ARG A 397 -31.41 -45.21 -96.38
N ARG A 398 -31.09 -44.60 -95.24
CA ARG A 398 -30.38 -45.24 -94.12
C ARG A 398 -31.32 -45.78 -93.05
N ALA A 399 -32.48 -45.15 -92.88
CA ALA A 399 -33.51 -45.44 -91.90
C ALA A 399 -34.86 -45.76 -92.57
N ASP A 400 -34.84 -46.47 -93.69
CA ASP A 400 -35.98 -47.17 -94.31
C ASP A 400 -36.49 -48.37 -93.48
N HIS A 401 -36.27 -48.35 -92.16
CA HIS A 401 -36.65 -49.43 -91.27
C HIS A 401 -38.09 -49.22 -90.83
N ARG A 402 -38.93 -50.24 -91.01
CA ARG A 402 -40.29 -50.22 -90.47
C ARG A 402 -40.24 -50.26 -88.93
N CYS A 403 -40.93 -49.33 -88.28
CA CYS A 403 -41.15 -49.36 -86.85
C CYS A 403 -42.11 -50.51 -86.53
N ALA A 404 -41.59 -51.62 -86.01
CA ALA A 404 -42.36 -52.80 -85.66
C ALA A 404 -42.76 -52.75 -84.19
N GLU A 405 -44.06 -52.77 -83.92
CA GLU A 405 -44.57 -52.75 -82.55
C GLU A 405 -44.58 -54.15 -81.93
N SER A 406 -44.60 -55.19 -82.77
CA SER A 406 -44.52 -56.60 -82.36
C SER A 406 -43.33 -57.32 -83.00
N ILE A 407 -42.93 -58.44 -82.38
CA ILE A 407 -41.88 -59.33 -82.89
C ILE A 407 -42.27 -60.00 -84.21
N GLU A 408 -43.56 -60.17 -84.46
CA GLU A 408 -44.09 -60.77 -85.68
C GLU A 408 -43.96 -59.81 -86.88
N GLU A 409 -44.27 -58.53 -86.67
CA GLU A 409 -44.05 -57.47 -87.65
C GLU A 409 -42.56 -57.29 -87.98
N PHE A 410 -41.70 -57.41 -86.96
CA PHE A 410 -40.25 -57.33 -87.13
C PHE A 410 -39.68 -58.45 -88.00
N ARG A 411 -40.26 -59.67 -87.94
CA ARG A 411 -39.82 -60.82 -88.73
C ARG A 411 -40.34 -60.80 -90.18
N ALA A 412 -41.49 -60.18 -90.42
CA ALA A 412 -42.14 -60.16 -91.72
C ALA A 412 -41.56 -59.11 -92.68
N ALA A 413 -40.84 -58.10 -92.17
CA ALA A 413 -40.27 -57.02 -92.97
C ALA A 413 -38.76 -57.19 -93.19
N ASP A 414 -38.29 -56.91 -94.41
CA ASP A 414 -36.86 -57.01 -94.78
C ASP A 414 -35.95 -56.05 -94.00
N ARG A 415 -36.49 -54.89 -93.61
CA ARG A 415 -35.84 -53.90 -92.75
C ARG A 415 -36.85 -53.40 -91.72
N ALA A 416 -36.62 -53.75 -90.45
CA ALA A 416 -37.46 -53.33 -89.34
C ALA A 416 -36.62 -53.01 -88.10
N VAL A 417 -37.21 -52.22 -87.20
CA VAL A 417 -36.65 -51.86 -85.91
C VAL A 417 -37.70 -51.98 -84.81
N THR A 418 -37.34 -52.58 -83.67
CA THR A 418 -38.21 -52.63 -82.47
C THR A 418 -38.01 -51.39 -81.59
N ARG A 419 -38.92 -51.16 -80.64
CA ARG A 419 -38.77 -50.05 -79.66
C ARG A 419 -37.51 -50.19 -78.81
N GLU A 420 -37.14 -51.42 -78.45
CA GLU A 420 -35.87 -51.72 -77.78
C GLU A 420 -34.68 -51.70 -78.76
N GLY A 421 -34.86 -51.23 -80.00
CA GLY A 421 -33.87 -50.94 -81.05
C GLY A 421 -33.08 -52.13 -81.58
N ARG A 422 -33.70 -53.31 -81.62
CA ARG A 422 -33.19 -54.43 -82.42
C ARG A 422 -33.42 -54.10 -83.90
N CYS A 423 -32.41 -54.30 -84.74
CA CYS A 423 -32.47 -53.96 -86.17
C CYS A 423 -32.36 -55.23 -87.01
N ALA A 424 -33.31 -55.46 -87.92
CA ALA A 424 -33.20 -56.45 -88.98
C ALA A 424 -32.55 -55.80 -90.19
N ARG A 425 -31.40 -56.33 -90.65
CA ARG A 425 -30.76 -55.91 -91.90
C ARG A 425 -30.91 -57.02 -92.95
N GLY A 426 -31.69 -56.77 -94.00
CA GLY A 426 -31.74 -57.63 -95.18
C GLY A 426 -30.35 -57.88 -95.78
N SER A 427 -30.11 -59.10 -96.26
CA SER A 427 -28.82 -59.55 -96.80
C SER A 427 -28.35 -58.68 -97.96
N THR A 428 -27.31 -57.88 -97.75
CA THR A 428 -26.62 -57.17 -98.85
C THR A 428 -25.53 -58.08 -99.39
N THR A 429 -25.73 -58.67 -100.57
CA THR A 429 -24.68 -59.44 -101.28
C THR A 429 -23.67 -58.48 -101.91
N SER A 430 -22.72 -57.95 -101.12
CA SER A 430 -21.53 -57.29 -101.66
C SER A 430 -20.46 -58.35 -101.93
N ARG A 431 -20.30 -58.72 -103.20
CA ARG A 431 -19.25 -59.63 -103.70
C ARG A 431 -17.93 -58.86 -103.78
N THR A 432 -17.04 -58.99 -102.80
CA THR A 432 -15.64 -58.60 -102.98
C THR A 432 -14.70 -59.45 -102.11
N THR A 433 -13.92 -60.25 -102.85
CA THR A 433 -12.65 -60.93 -102.57
C THR A 433 -11.99 -60.75 -101.21
N GLY A 434 -11.62 -61.88 -100.61
CA GLY A 434 -10.99 -61.97 -99.31
C GLY A 434 -9.57 -61.43 -99.21
N GLY A 435 -9.23 -61.09 -97.97
CA GLY A 435 -7.88 -60.86 -97.48
C GLY A 435 -7.87 -61.19 -95.99
N ALA A 436 -7.52 -62.44 -95.68
CA ALA A 436 -7.31 -62.88 -94.31
C ALA A 436 -6.03 -62.23 -93.78
N TRP A 437 -6.11 -61.49 -92.66
CA TRP A 437 -4.95 -61.08 -91.89
C TRP A 437 -5.05 -61.74 -90.51
N THR A 438 -4.29 -62.82 -90.34
CA THR A 438 -3.95 -63.40 -89.05
C THR A 438 -2.89 -62.55 -88.38
N THR A 439 -3.14 -62.10 -87.15
CA THR A 439 -2.13 -61.53 -86.25
C THR A 439 -1.82 -62.58 -85.17
N PRO A 440 -0.57 -63.03 -85.01
CA PRO A 440 -0.18 -63.84 -83.86
C PRO A 440 0.06 -62.93 -82.66
N ALA A 441 -0.46 -63.37 -81.51
CA ALA A 441 -0.13 -62.82 -80.21
C ALA A 441 1.37 -62.99 -79.90
N ALA A 442 1.97 -61.96 -79.31
CA ALA A 442 3.28 -62.01 -78.67
C ALA A 442 3.12 -61.49 -77.24
N GLY A 443 3.94 -62.04 -76.35
CA GLY A 443 3.87 -61.83 -74.90
C GLY A 443 4.69 -60.66 -74.40
#